data_AF-A0A523TB89-F1
#
_entry.id   AF-A0A523TB89-F1
#
_cell.length_a   1.000
_cell.length_b   1.000
_cell.length_c   1.000
_cell.angle_alpha   90.00
_cell.angle_beta   90.00
_cell.angle_gamma   90.00
#
_symmetry.space_group_name_H-M   'P 1'
#
loop_
_entity.id
_entity.type
_entity.pdbx_description
1 polymer ?
#
loop_
_entity_poly.entity_id
_entity_poly.type
_entity_poly.pdbx_seq_one_letter_code
_entity_poly.pdbx_strand_id
1 'polypeptide(L)'
;MNYGVGNLRSIRKGLEKSGATVQITHNPKDLRSSDAIVLPGVGAFAPAVKNMAPITDVVAEAMKNGTPILGVCLGLQLLFTRSSEGGSVRGLDFISGEVVKLPESLKIPQMG
;
A
#
# COMPACT_ATOMS: atom_id res chain seq x y z
N MET A 1 -5.40 -2.28 5.96
CA MET A 1 -4.71 -1.38 6.91
C MET A 1 -5.14 0.06 6.71
N ASN A 2 -5.33 0.84 7.78
CA ASN A 2 -5.65 2.27 7.71
C ASN A 2 -4.43 3.11 8.10
N TYR A 3 -3.85 3.80 7.13
CA TYR A 3 -2.75 4.76 7.33
C TYR A 3 -3.11 6.13 6.72
N GLY A 4 -4.41 6.45 6.73
CA GLY A 4 -4.91 7.77 6.29
C GLY A 4 -5.04 7.96 4.78
N VAL A 5 -4.87 6.92 3.96
CA VAL A 5 -5.07 6.97 2.50
C VAL A 5 -5.89 5.80 1.98
N GLY A 6 -6.59 6.02 0.86
CA GLY A 6 -7.34 5.00 0.14
C GLY A 6 -8.84 4.94 0.46
N ASN A 7 -9.60 4.29 -0.42
CA ASN A 7 -11.03 4.04 -0.22
C ASN A 7 -11.23 2.72 0.55
N LEU A 8 -11.10 2.79 1.88
CA LEU A 8 -11.21 1.64 2.77
C LEU A 8 -12.57 0.95 2.68
N ARG A 9 -13.65 1.71 2.45
CA ARG A 9 -15.01 1.17 2.39
C ARG A 9 -15.20 0.26 1.18
N SER A 10 -14.76 0.69 0.00
CA SER A 10 -14.88 -0.13 -1.21
C SER A 10 -14.01 -1.38 -1.16
N ILE A 11 -12.77 -1.26 -0.68
CA ILE A 11 -11.86 -2.40 -0.55
C ILE A 11 -12.40 -3.41 0.46
N ARG A 12 -12.86 -2.94 1.63
CA ARG A 12 -13.49 -3.80 2.63
C ARG A 12 -14.67 -4.57 2.05
N LYS A 13 -15.61 -3.87 1.40
CA LYS A 13 -16.79 -4.52 0.79
C LYS A 13 -16.40 -5.53 -0.30
N GLY A 14 -15.40 -5.21 -1.11
CA GLY A 14 -14.90 -6.12 -2.15
C GLY A 14 -14.35 -7.42 -1.55
N LEU A 15 -13.52 -7.30 -0.52
CA LEU A 15 -12.94 -8.44 0.20
C LEU A 15 -13.99 -9.26 0.96
N GLU A 16 -14.93 -8.60 1.65
CA GLU A 16 -16.04 -9.27 2.34
C GLU A 16 -16.92 -10.03 1.33
N LYS A 17 -17.21 -9.43 0.16
CA LYS A 17 -17.94 -10.10 -0.93
C LYS A 17 -17.18 -11.31 -1.49
N SER A 18 -15.85 -11.30 -1.44
CA SER A 18 -14.99 -12.42 -1.80
C SER A 18 -14.84 -13.46 -0.68
N GLY A 19 -15.54 -13.31 0.46
CA GLY A 19 -15.56 -14.26 1.56
C GLY A 19 -14.53 -14.02 2.67
N ALA A 20 -13.78 -12.90 2.63
CA ALA A 20 -12.82 -12.58 3.67
C ALA A 20 -13.47 -11.90 4.88
N THR A 21 -12.99 -12.21 6.09
CA THR A 21 -13.27 -11.40 7.29
C THR A 21 -12.29 -10.23 7.34
N VAL A 22 -12.79 -9.00 7.23
CA VAL A 22 -11.95 -7.81 7.10
C VAL A 22 -11.95 -6.98 8.37
N GLN A 23 -10.77 -6.81 8.96
CA GLN A 23 -10.53 -5.84 10.03
C GLN A 23 -9.77 -4.63 9.50
N ILE A 24 -10.35 -3.44 9.68
CA ILE A 24 -9.64 -2.18 9.41
C ILE A 24 -8.89 -1.80 10.68
N THR A 25 -7.57 -1.84 10.62
CA THR A 25 -6.71 -1.53 11.77
C THR A 25 -5.46 -0.76 11.37
N HIS A 26 -4.90 -0.09 12.36
CA HIS A 26 -3.57 0.54 12.37
C HIS A 26 -2.74 0.05 13.58
N ASN A 27 -3.26 -0.92 14.34
CA ASN A 27 -2.62 -1.45 15.52
C ASN A 27 -1.58 -2.51 15.12
N PRO A 28 -0.30 -2.36 15.53
CA PRO A 28 0.74 -3.34 15.26
C PRO A 28 0.42 -4.78 15.69
N LYS A 29 -0.33 -4.96 16.79
CA LYS A 29 -0.71 -6.30 17.26
C LYS A 29 -1.59 -7.03 16.26
N ASP A 30 -2.61 -6.35 15.76
CA ASP A 30 -3.55 -6.91 14.79
C ASP A 30 -2.85 -7.24 13.46
N LEU A 31 -1.89 -6.40 13.05
CA LEU A 31 -1.10 -6.63 11.83
C LEU A 31 -0.26 -7.91 11.96
N ARG A 32 0.39 -8.13 13.10
CA ARG A 32 1.20 -9.34 13.35
C ARG A 32 0.39 -10.62 13.40
N SER A 33 -0.87 -10.57 13.84
CA SER A 33 -1.75 -11.74 13.92
C SER A 33 -2.61 -11.94 12.67
N SER A 34 -2.45 -11.14 11.63
CA SER A 34 -3.28 -11.22 10.43
C SER A 34 -2.83 -12.31 9.46
N ASP A 35 -3.78 -13.01 8.86
CA ASP A 35 -3.50 -14.01 7.81
C ASP A 35 -3.00 -13.37 6.52
N ALA A 36 -3.37 -12.10 6.26
CA ALA A 36 -2.92 -11.30 5.13
C ALA A 36 -3.08 -9.80 5.42
N ILE A 37 -2.21 -8.98 4.84
CA ILE A 37 -2.25 -7.52 4.97
C ILE A 37 -2.62 -6.88 3.63
N VAL A 38 -3.61 -5.99 3.64
CA VAL A 38 -3.96 -5.17 2.48
C VAL A 38 -3.52 -3.73 2.69
N LEU A 39 -2.70 -3.23 1.76
CA LEU A 39 -2.22 -1.85 1.66
C LEU A 39 -3.03 -1.11 0.58
N PRO A 40 -4.13 -0.43 0.95
CA PRO A 40 -4.88 0.41 0.04
C PRO A 40 -4.17 1.74 -0.19
N GLY A 41 -4.38 2.46 -1.29
CA GLY A 41 -3.90 3.84 -1.37
C GLY A 41 -4.40 4.62 -2.58
N VAL A 42 -4.60 5.92 -2.38
CA VAL A 42 -4.80 6.94 -3.42
C VAL A 42 -4.06 8.21 -2.99
N GLY A 43 -3.66 9.05 -3.95
CA GLY A 43 -2.92 10.29 -3.68
C GLY A 43 -1.44 10.18 -4.04
N ALA A 44 -0.62 11.01 -3.40
CA ALA A 44 0.81 11.12 -3.69
C ALA A 44 1.68 10.19 -2.84
N PHE A 45 2.79 9.76 -3.40
CA PHE A 45 3.76 8.81 -2.85
C PHE A 45 4.42 9.31 -1.56
N ALA A 46 4.99 10.52 -1.56
CA ALA A 46 5.73 11.03 -0.42
C ALA A 46 4.87 11.16 0.86
N PRO A 47 3.65 11.75 0.81
CA PRO A 47 2.75 11.76 1.96
C PRO A 47 2.37 10.36 2.44
N ALA A 48 2.16 9.41 1.53
CA ALA A 48 1.79 8.05 1.90
C ALA A 48 2.93 7.30 2.59
N VAL A 49 4.19 7.45 2.13
CA VAL A 49 5.37 6.94 2.84
C VAL A 49 5.47 7.52 4.25
N LYS A 50 5.23 8.83 4.41
CA LYS A 50 5.24 9.48 5.73
C LYS A 50 4.19 8.91 6.66
N ASN A 51 2.98 8.67 6.17
CA ASN A 51 1.90 8.08 6.96
C ASN A 51 2.16 6.60 7.32
N MET A 52 2.92 5.89 6.48
CA MET A 52 3.35 4.51 6.71
C MET A 52 4.44 4.37 7.77
N ALA A 53 5.28 5.41 7.94
CA ALA A 53 6.48 5.35 8.77
C ALA A 53 6.28 4.72 10.18
N PRO A 54 5.19 4.98 10.92
CA PRO A 54 5.00 4.38 12.26
C PRO A 54 4.79 2.86 12.27
N ILE A 55 4.47 2.26 11.13
CA ILE A 55 4.08 0.84 11.02
C ILE A 55 4.91 0.07 9.97
N THR A 56 5.81 0.74 9.25
CA THR A 56 6.68 0.13 8.23
C THR A 56 7.40 -1.12 8.75
N ASP A 57 8.02 -1.04 9.92
CA ASP A 57 8.78 -2.17 10.49
C ASP A 57 7.89 -3.36 10.80
N VAL A 58 6.66 -3.12 11.26
CA VAL A 58 5.68 -4.17 11.58
C VAL A 58 5.23 -4.89 10.31
N VAL A 59 5.01 -4.14 9.23
CA VAL A 59 4.63 -4.71 7.94
C VAL A 59 5.80 -5.50 7.34
N ALA A 60 7.03 -5.00 7.47
CA ALA A 60 8.23 -5.71 7.04
C ALA A 60 8.46 -7.01 7.83
N GLU A 61 8.21 -6.99 9.15
CA GLU A 61 8.25 -8.17 10.01
C GLU A 61 7.20 -9.21 9.58
N ALA A 62 5.95 -8.79 9.37
CA ALA A 62 4.88 -9.67 8.91
C ALA A 62 5.23 -10.33 7.56
N MET A 63 5.77 -9.55 6.60
CA MET A 63 6.24 -10.09 5.33
C MET A 63 7.33 -11.15 5.49
N LYS A 64 8.34 -10.88 6.33
CA LYS A 64 9.43 -11.83 6.63
C LYS A 64 8.92 -13.11 7.27
N ASN A 65 7.85 -13.03 8.05
CA ASN A 65 7.18 -14.18 8.66
C ASN A 65 6.25 -14.94 7.70
N GLY A 66 6.16 -14.51 6.43
CA GLY A 66 5.37 -15.17 5.40
C GLY A 66 3.93 -14.66 5.27
N THR A 67 3.53 -13.62 6.00
CA THR A 67 2.22 -12.99 5.84
C THR A 67 2.12 -12.35 4.45
N PRO A 68 1.19 -12.76 3.59
CA PRO A 68 1.00 -12.16 2.26
C PRO A 68 0.57 -10.69 2.34
N ILE A 69 1.12 -9.87 1.45
CA ILE A 69 0.78 -8.44 1.33
C ILE A 69 0.17 -8.16 -0.04
N LEU A 70 -1.00 -7.53 -0.06
CA LEU A 70 -1.67 -7.03 -1.26
C LEU A 70 -1.64 -5.50 -1.29
N GLY A 71 -0.87 -4.93 -2.20
CA GLY A 71 -0.89 -3.50 -2.50
C GLY A 71 -1.93 -3.15 -3.56
N VAL A 72 -2.73 -2.10 -3.34
CA VAL A 72 -3.75 -1.62 -4.28
C VAL A 72 -3.49 -0.16 -4.66
N CYS A 73 -3.36 0.11 -5.97
CA CYS A 73 -3.06 1.43 -6.54
C CYS A 73 -1.79 2.04 -5.91
N LEU A 74 -1.89 3.15 -5.17
CA LEU A 74 -0.73 3.73 -4.49
C LEU A 74 -0.10 2.75 -3.50
N GLY A 75 -0.90 1.91 -2.83
CA GLY A 75 -0.37 0.91 -1.91
C GLY A 75 0.50 -0.15 -2.59
N LEU A 76 0.29 -0.43 -3.88
CA LEU A 76 1.20 -1.26 -4.68
C LEU A 76 2.50 -0.52 -4.97
N GLN A 77 2.42 0.75 -5.36
CA GLN A 77 3.58 1.57 -5.65
C GLN A 77 4.52 1.65 -4.45
N LEU A 78 3.98 1.79 -3.23
CA LEU A 78 4.77 1.85 -2.00
C LEU A 78 5.63 0.59 -1.75
N LEU A 79 5.28 -0.57 -2.33
CA LEU A 79 6.07 -1.79 -2.18
C LEU A 79 7.43 -1.72 -2.88
N PHE A 80 7.60 -0.82 -3.85
CA PHE A 80 8.84 -0.67 -4.61
C PHE A 80 9.93 0.10 -3.83
N THR A 81 11.16 0.01 -4.31
CA THR A 81 12.32 0.71 -3.72
C THR A 81 12.15 2.22 -3.69
N ARG A 82 11.66 2.83 -4.77
CA ARG A 82 11.48 4.29 -4.85
C ARG A 82 10.44 4.72 -5.88
N SER A 83 10.06 5.99 -5.82
CA SER A 83 9.25 6.68 -6.82
C SER A 83 9.95 7.95 -7.29
N SER A 84 9.75 8.32 -8.55
CA SER A 84 10.20 9.58 -9.14
C SER A 84 9.18 10.72 -8.94
N GLU A 85 8.03 10.47 -8.30
CA GLU A 85 7.00 11.47 -8.08
C GLU A 85 7.45 12.53 -7.07
N GLY A 86 7.52 13.80 -7.50
CA GLY A 86 7.94 14.91 -6.64
C GLY A 86 9.43 14.88 -6.26
N GLY A 87 10.25 14.11 -7.00
CA GLY A 87 11.64 13.83 -6.68
C GLY A 87 11.86 12.34 -6.39
N SER A 88 13.08 11.95 -6.00
CA SER A 88 13.38 10.57 -5.63
C SER A 88 12.96 10.30 -4.17
N VAL A 89 11.86 9.58 -3.97
CA VAL A 89 11.34 9.21 -2.65
C VAL A 89 11.46 7.71 -2.43
N ARG A 90 12.07 7.28 -1.32
CA ARG A 90 12.19 5.86 -0.97
C ARG A 90 10.84 5.27 -0.53
N GLY A 91 10.51 4.09 -1.04
CA GLY A 91 9.35 3.30 -0.63
C GLY A 91 9.68 2.30 0.48
N LEU A 92 8.89 1.22 0.56
CA LEU A 92 9.09 0.13 1.52
C LEU A 92 10.18 -0.85 1.10
N ASP A 93 10.57 -0.83 -0.19
CA ASP A 93 11.72 -1.60 -0.70
C ASP A 93 11.54 -3.12 -0.55
N PHE A 94 10.31 -3.60 -0.69
CA PHE A 94 9.97 -5.02 -0.68
C PHE A 94 10.13 -5.65 -2.07
N ILE A 95 9.99 -4.83 -3.10
CA ILE A 95 10.18 -5.19 -4.51
C ILE A 95 11.21 -4.23 -5.08
N SER A 96 12.30 -4.77 -5.62
CA SER A 96 13.31 -3.95 -6.30
C SER A 96 12.72 -3.26 -7.53
N GLY A 97 12.77 -1.94 -7.57
CA GLY A 97 12.30 -1.18 -8.73
C GLY A 97 11.93 0.26 -8.43
N GLU A 98 11.62 0.99 -9.50
CA GLU A 98 11.25 2.40 -9.44
C GLU A 98 9.90 2.65 -10.09
N VAL A 99 9.03 3.37 -9.38
CA VAL A 99 7.76 3.86 -9.89
C VAL A 99 8.02 5.15 -10.64
N VAL A 100 7.87 5.13 -11.97
CA VAL A 100 8.14 6.27 -12.85
C VAL A 100 6.85 6.84 -13.43
N LYS A 101 6.90 8.11 -13.84
CA LYS A 101 5.84 8.75 -14.61
C LYS A 101 5.68 8.04 -15.96
N LEU A 102 4.43 7.80 -16.37
CA LEU A 102 4.15 7.30 -17.71
C LEU A 102 4.65 8.28 -18.79
N PRO A 103 5.20 7.80 -19.91
CA PRO A 103 5.55 8.63 -21.06
C PRO A 103 4.36 9.46 -21.56
N GLU A 104 4.62 10.68 -22.04
CA GLU A 104 3.58 11.58 -22.58
C GLU A 104 2.88 11.02 -23.81
N SER A 105 3.53 10.08 -24.51
CA SER A 105 2.96 9.37 -25.65
C SER A 105 1.88 8.36 -25.27
N LEU A 106 1.72 8.04 -23.98
CA LEU A 106 0.70 7.12 -23.50
C LEU A 106 -0.50 7.90 -22.95
N LYS A 107 -1.69 7.39 -23.26
CA LYS A 107 -2.92 7.92 -22.68
C LYS A 107 -2.89 7.73 -21.16
N ILE A 108 -2.86 8.84 -20.42
CA ILE A 108 -2.96 8.82 -18.97
C ILE A 108 -4.40 8.44 -18.61
N PRO A 109 -4.61 7.37 -17.80
CA PRO A 109 -5.94 7.04 -17.32
C PRO A 109 -6.47 8.18 -16.46
N GLN A 110 -7.54 8.83 -16.91
CA GLN A 110 -8.32 9.71 -16.05
C GLN A 110 -9.30 8.84 -15.26
N MET A 111 -9.26 8.94 -13.92
CA MET A 111 -10.38 8.49 -13.12
C MET A 111 -11.50 9.50 -13.37
N GLY A 112 -12.56 9.05 -14.06
CA GLY A 112 -13.70 9.87 -14.46
C GLY A 112 -14.50 10.42 -13.29
#